data_AF-A0A542HLK9-F1
#
_entry.id   AF-A0A542HLK9-F1
#
_cell.length_a   1.000
_cell.length_b   1.000
_cell.length_c   1.000
_cell.angle_alpha   90.00
_cell.angle_beta   90.00
_cell.angle_gamma   90.00
#
_symmetry.space_group_name_H-M   'P 1'
#
loop_
_entity.id
_entity.type
_entity.pdbx_description
1 polymer ?
#
loop_
_entity_poly.entity_id
_entity_poly.type
_entity_poly.pdbx_seq_one_letter_code
_entity_poly.pdbx_strand_id
1 'polypeptide(L)'
;MNGAGERVNQGDFGFEERMRELLAEDAYTIQPSSAPYPAIRRRGLAERRRRVAMAGAALMTLAAVPVGAYAVAGGNGERGADTAAPKPSVSAPHSPAGSPRATAGGTAAGPAQPATGGQLLDGITFAQAADGLKKCLAAEGGPPGSAADLGEAENYRIILAIRSTGDSNSPGDGIYVTAVEKRSAGRWVVCSIKDGVASGISAGTIDTGVPGTGPVVVDSNGEQLYQQSFMDKGRWKLPFRWGMIGTVEASVAKVTVSYGDGGPVTATLDHGWFAVAGQLNQQVTLAPHVKGYDGSGKLVYDSDQDGTYQRTLP
;
A
#
# COMPACT_ATOMS: atom_id res chain seq x y z
N MET A 1 -37.20 58.29 38.60
CA MET A 1 -36.28 57.45 37.80
C MET A 1 -35.11 57.07 38.69
N ASN A 2 -34.93 55.79 38.99
CA ASN A 2 -33.69 55.23 39.55
C ASN A 2 -33.66 53.72 39.25
N GLY A 3 -32.49 53.24 38.82
CA GLY A 3 -32.26 51.94 38.21
C GLY A 3 -32.08 50.77 39.17
N ALA A 4 -32.13 49.57 38.59
CA ALA A 4 -31.81 48.31 39.24
C ALA A 4 -30.84 47.53 38.35
N GLY A 5 -29.61 47.37 38.84
CA GLY A 5 -28.56 46.55 38.24
C GLY A 5 -28.63 45.10 38.73
N GLU A 6 -28.29 44.20 37.82
CA GLU A 6 -28.15 42.75 37.96
C GLU A 6 -27.32 42.30 39.17
N ARG A 7 -27.81 41.27 39.87
CA ARG A 7 -27.01 40.39 40.72
C ARG A 7 -26.65 39.15 39.90
N VAL A 8 -25.38 39.04 39.50
CA VAL A 8 -24.81 37.83 38.90
C VAL A 8 -24.20 36.95 39.98
N ASN A 9 -24.49 35.66 39.88
CA ASN A 9 -24.10 34.55 40.76
C ASN A 9 -22.59 34.51 41.07
N GLN A 10 -22.25 34.58 42.36
CA GLN A 10 -20.89 34.46 42.90
C GLN A 10 -20.55 33.00 43.31
N GLY A 11 -21.45 32.04 43.05
CA GLY A 11 -21.35 30.65 43.53
C GLY A 11 -20.67 29.65 42.58
N ASP A 12 -20.69 29.89 41.26
CA ASP A 12 -20.20 28.92 40.26
C ASP A 12 -18.67 28.96 40.07
N PHE A 13 -18.07 30.15 40.12
CA PHE A 13 -16.63 30.33 39.90
C PHE A 13 -15.77 29.60 40.95
N GLY A 14 -16.23 29.55 42.21
CA GLY A 14 -15.47 28.91 43.29
C GLY A 14 -15.54 27.38 43.32
N PHE A 15 -16.45 26.76 42.57
CA PHE A 15 -16.52 25.30 42.46
C PHE A 15 -15.63 24.79 41.33
N GLU A 16 -15.67 25.44 40.17
CA GLU A 16 -14.84 25.08 39.02
C GLU A 16 -13.34 25.27 39.31
N GLU A 17 -12.98 26.35 40.03
CA GLU A 17 -11.59 26.59 40.46
C GLU A 17 -11.09 25.50 41.41
N ARG A 18 -11.91 25.11 42.40
CA ARG A 18 -11.59 24.01 43.33
C ARG A 18 -11.54 22.66 42.63
N MET A 19 -12.36 22.45 41.60
CA MET A 19 -12.32 21.23 40.79
C MET A 19 -11.05 21.17 39.93
N ARG A 20 -10.62 22.30 39.36
CA ARG A 20 -9.33 22.40 38.64
C ARG A 20 -8.14 22.17 39.55
N GLU A 21 -8.16 22.69 40.77
CA GLU A 21 -7.10 22.52 41.76
C GLU A 21 -6.98 21.06 42.20
N LEU A 22 -8.11 20.42 42.54
CA LEU A 22 -8.14 18.99 42.90
C LEU A 22 -7.69 18.07 41.76
N LEU A 23 -8.02 18.40 40.50
CA LEU A 23 -7.56 17.63 39.33
C LEU A 23 -6.07 17.87 39.02
N ALA A 24 -5.53 19.05 39.34
CA ALA A 24 -4.13 19.38 39.12
C ALA A 24 -3.20 18.78 40.19
N GLU A 25 -3.64 18.72 41.45
CA GLU A 25 -2.87 18.07 42.53
C GLU A 25 -2.76 16.55 42.34
N ASP A 26 -3.79 15.88 41.79
CA ASP A 26 -3.79 14.43 41.59
C ASP A 26 -3.07 13.98 40.30
N ALA A 27 -2.72 14.92 39.41
CA ALA A 27 -2.01 14.63 38.16
C ALA A 27 -0.50 14.43 38.35
N TYR A 28 0.09 14.96 39.43
CA TYR A 28 1.52 14.83 39.71
C TYR A 28 1.92 13.54 40.43
N THR A 29 0.95 12.81 40.99
CA THR A 29 1.14 11.52 41.68
C THR A 29 0.97 10.31 40.76
N ILE A 30 0.39 10.49 39.57
CA ILE A 30 0.29 9.42 38.57
C ILE A 30 1.55 9.48 37.69
N GLN A 31 2.58 8.75 38.09
CA GLN A 31 3.60 8.31 37.13
C GLN A 31 2.99 7.20 36.27
N PRO A 32 2.64 7.42 34.99
CA PRO A 32 2.24 6.33 34.13
C PRO A 32 3.39 5.31 34.09
N SER A 33 3.13 4.09 34.54
CA SER A 33 4.09 3.00 34.43
C SER A 33 4.54 2.91 32.99
N SER A 34 5.85 2.95 32.72
CA SER A 34 6.38 2.85 31.37
C SER A 34 5.71 1.66 30.67
N ALA A 35 5.00 1.92 29.57
CA ALA A 35 4.30 0.86 28.84
C ALA A 35 5.28 -0.29 28.59
N PRO A 36 4.88 -1.55 28.82
CA PRO A 36 5.79 -2.69 28.81
C PRO A 36 6.09 -3.12 27.37
N TYR A 37 6.55 -2.19 26.54
CA TYR A 37 7.05 -2.41 25.19
C TYR A 37 8.01 -3.61 25.09
N PRO A 38 8.93 -3.87 26.05
CA PRO A 38 9.78 -5.05 25.98
C PRO A 38 8.99 -6.37 26.09
N ALA A 39 7.93 -6.40 26.91
CA ALA A 39 7.09 -7.58 27.09
C ALA A 39 6.16 -7.82 25.89
N ILE A 40 5.58 -6.75 25.33
CA ILE A 40 4.79 -6.80 24.10
C ILE A 40 5.67 -7.32 22.94
N ARG A 41 6.91 -6.83 22.83
CA ARG A 41 7.88 -7.27 21.81
C ARG A 41 8.23 -8.75 21.95
N ARG A 42 8.49 -9.23 23.18
CA ARG A 42 8.80 -10.65 23.42
C ARG A 42 7.62 -11.55 23.06
N ARG A 43 6.39 -11.13 23.36
CA ARG A 43 5.18 -11.87 23.01
C ARG A 43 4.97 -11.91 21.49
N GLY A 44 5.11 -10.78 20.81
CA GLY A 44 4.99 -10.69 19.35
C GLY A 44 6.05 -11.50 18.60
N LEU A 45 7.31 -11.48 19.06
CA LEU A 45 8.37 -12.31 18.47
C LEU A 45 8.17 -13.81 18.73
N ALA A 46 7.69 -14.18 19.92
CA ALA A 46 7.40 -15.57 20.25
C ALA A 46 6.22 -16.12 19.44
N GLU A 47 5.16 -15.33 19.23
CA GLU A 47 4.03 -15.71 18.39
C GLU A 47 4.41 -15.82 16.92
N ARG A 48 5.24 -14.90 16.40
CA ARG A 48 5.80 -15.01 15.03
C ARG A 48 6.65 -16.26 14.84
N ARG A 49 7.52 -16.60 15.80
CA ARG A 49 8.32 -17.84 15.77
C ARG A 49 7.46 -19.10 15.84
N ARG A 50 6.39 -19.11 16.66
CA ARG A 50 5.44 -20.23 16.70
C ARG A 50 4.70 -20.42 15.39
N ARG A 51 4.31 -19.34 14.71
CA ARG A 51 3.62 -19.41 13.41
C ARG A 51 4.52 -19.90 12.28
N VAL A 52 5.79 -19.47 12.26
CA VAL A 52 6.78 -19.98 11.28
C VAL A 52 7.05 -21.48 11.47
N ALA A 53 7.09 -21.97 12.71
CA ALA A 53 7.27 -23.39 12.99
C ALA A 53 6.10 -24.28 12.52
N MET A 54 4.85 -23.77 12.54
CA MET A 54 3.69 -24.53 12.07
C MET A 54 3.59 -24.60 10.54
N ALA A 55 4.18 -23.66 9.80
CA ALA A 55 4.24 -23.71 8.33
C ALA A 55 5.32 -24.67 7.79
N GLY A 56 6.34 -25.02 8.60
CA GLY A 56 7.45 -25.89 8.18
C GLY A 56 7.16 -27.39 8.18
N ALA A 57 6.00 -27.84 8.68
CA ALA A 57 5.67 -29.26 8.81
C ALA A 57 4.98 -29.89 7.58
N ALA A 58 4.71 -29.13 6.52
CA ALA A 58 3.90 -29.58 5.38
C ALA A 58 4.69 -30.02 4.12
N LEU A 59 6.03 -30.06 4.14
CA LEU A 59 6.85 -30.40 2.97
C LEU A 59 7.88 -31.51 3.23
N MET A 60 7.42 -32.71 3.61
CA MET A 60 8.27 -33.92 3.59
C MET A 60 7.50 -35.20 3.18
N THR A 61 6.87 -35.18 2.01
CA THR A 61 6.43 -36.43 1.36
C THR A 61 6.44 -36.27 -0.16
N LEU A 62 7.57 -36.59 -0.81
CA LEU A 62 7.63 -37.16 -2.17
C LEU A 62 9.09 -37.38 -2.60
N ALA A 63 9.57 -38.63 -2.49
CA ALA A 63 10.63 -39.17 -3.35
C ALA A 63 10.69 -40.70 -3.22
N ALA A 64 9.80 -41.40 -3.92
CA ALA A 64 10.00 -42.81 -4.27
C ALA A 64 9.35 -43.06 -5.62
N VAL A 65 10.13 -43.07 -6.70
CA VAL A 65 9.73 -43.62 -8.00
C VAL A 65 10.85 -44.53 -8.48
N PRO A 66 10.59 -45.82 -8.75
CA PRO A 66 11.58 -46.73 -9.30
C PRO A 66 11.73 -46.54 -10.82
N VAL A 67 12.99 -46.71 -11.26
CA VAL A 67 13.46 -46.71 -12.65
C VAL A 67 12.98 -47.98 -13.37
N GLY A 68 12.52 -47.84 -14.61
CA GLY A 68 12.21 -48.98 -15.50
C GLY A 68 12.35 -48.60 -16.98
N ALA A 69 13.34 -49.19 -17.63
CA ALA A 69 13.72 -49.00 -19.04
C ALA A 69 13.13 -50.10 -19.96
N TYR A 70 13.37 -49.95 -21.28
CA TYR A 70 13.13 -50.85 -22.44
C TYR A 70 11.77 -50.69 -23.16
N ALA A 71 11.63 -50.76 -24.50
CA ALA A 71 12.54 -51.13 -25.59
C ALA A 71 12.16 -50.48 -26.95
N VAL A 72 13.13 -50.54 -27.85
CA VAL A 72 13.18 -50.20 -29.28
C VAL A 72 12.42 -51.18 -30.19
N ALA A 73 11.77 -50.65 -31.24
CA ALA A 73 11.60 -51.23 -32.59
C ALA A 73 10.91 -50.15 -33.45
N GLY A 74 11.32 -49.72 -34.65
CA GLY A 74 12.21 -50.25 -35.69
C GLY A 74 11.48 -50.08 -37.04
N GLY A 75 12.11 -49.50 -38.08
CA GLY A 75 11.64 -49.67 -39.47
C GLY A 75 11.60 -48.44 -40.40
N ASN A 76 12.78 -48.05 -40.89
CA ASN A 76 13.18 -47.68 -42.26
C ASN A 76 12.17 -47.29 -43.37
N GLY A 77 12.62 -46.29 -44.17
CA GLY A 77 12.55 -46.28 -45.65
C GLY A 77 11.61 -45.24 -46.26
N GLU A 78 12.07 -44.04 -46.64
CA GLU A 78 12.72 -43.65 -47.92
C GLU A 78 11.77 -43.02 -48.98
N ARG A 79 12.07 -41.74 -49.27
CA ARG A 79 12.23 -41.12 -50.61
C ARG A 79 11.00 -40.58 -51.39
N GLY A 80 11.15 -39.34 -51.87
CA GLY A 80 10.43 -38.73 -53.00
C GLY A 80 9.55 -37.52 -52.61
N ALA A 81 10.11 -36.32 -52.45
CA ALA A 81 10.26 -35.28 -53.49
C ALA A 81 8.93 -34.81 -54.10
N ASP A 82 8.50 -33.58 -53.78
CA ASP A 82 8.19 -32.61 -54.83
C ASP A 82 8.13 -31.16 -54.30
N THR A 83 8.61 -30.28 -55.17
CA THR A 83 8.91 -28.87 -54.92
C THR A 83 7.83 -28.03 -55.59
N ALA A 84 7.19 -27.09 -54.89
CA ALA A 84 6.55 -25.94 -55.53
C ALA A 84 6.31 -24.81 -54.52
N ALA A 85 7.08 -23.74 -54.65
CA ALA A 85 6.70 -22.42 -54.14
C ALA A 85 5.83 -21.70 -55.17
N PRO A 86 4.87 -20.88 -54.73
CA PRO A 86 4.60 -19.63 -55.44
C PRO A 86 4.64 -18.40 -54.51
N LYS A 87 5.07 -17.30 -55.15
CA LYS A 87 5.30 -15.93 -54.67
C LYS A 87 3.99 -15.16 -54.39
N PRO A 88 4.08 -13.95 -53.78
CA PRO A 88 3.06 -13.37 -52.91
C PRO A 88 2.04 -12.50 -53.65
N SER A 89 0.85 -12.34 -53.05
CA SER A 89 -0.12 -11.30 -53.41
C SER A 89 -0.63 -10.58 -52.17
N VAL A 90 -0.49 -9.26 -52.21
CA VAL A 90 -1.05 -8.25 -51.31
C VAL A 90 -2.57 -8.18 -51.52
N SER A 91 -3.34 -8.09 -50.44
CA SER A 91 -4.53 -7.22 -50.32
C SER A 91 -5.04 -7.21 -48.88
N ALA A 92 -5.13 -6.02 -48.31
CA ALA A 92 -5.83 -5.76 -47.06
C ALA A 92 -7.36 -5.78 -47.27
N PRO A 93 -8.12 -6.09 -46.22
CA PRO A 93 -9.37 -5.36 -45.97
C PRO A 93 -9.45 -4.79 -44.54
N HIS A 94 -10.07 -3.63 -44.45
CA HIS A 94 -10.43 -2.90 -43.25
C HIS A 94 -11.68 -3.47 -42.54
N SER A 95 -11.75 -3.19 -41.24
CA SER A 95 -12.93 -3.08 -40.34
C SER A 95 -13.50 -4.35 -39.71
N PRO A 96 -14.18 -4.29 -38.53
CA PRO A 96 -14.17 -3.29 -37.45
C PRO A 96 -13.94 -3.94 -36.05
N ALA A 97 -13.91 -3.09 -35.03
CA ALA A 97 -13.77 -3.40 -33.60
C ALA A 97 -14.61 -4.61 -33.12
N GLY A 98 -13.91 -5.65 -32.64
CA GLY A 98 -14.49 -6.72 -31.84
C GLY A 98 -14.16 -6.51 -30.36
N SER A 99 -15.15 -6.07 -29.58
CA SER A 99 -15.11 -6.15 -28.12
C SER A 99 -14.79 -7.59 -27.67
N PRO A 100 -13.83 -7.82 -26.76
CA PRO A 100 -13.70 -9.13 -26.15
C PRO A 100 -14.91 -9.38 -25.24
N ARG A 101 -15.81 -10.23 -25.72
CA ARG A 101 -16.84 -10.88 -24.93
C ARG A 101 -16.15 -11.77 -23.89
N ALA A 102 -16.40 -11.47 -22.61
CA ALA A 102 -15.91 -12.23 -21.48
C ALA A 102 -16.23 -13.72 -21.64
N THR A 103 -15.19 -14.54 -21.63
CA THR A 103 -15.29 -15.99 -21.44
C THR A 103 -15.48 -16.22 -19.94
N ALA A 104 -16.69 -16.63 -19.55
CA ALA A 104 -16.97 -17.13 -18.21
C ALA A 104 -16.33 -18.52 -18.07
N GLY A 105 -15.10 -18.54 -17.57
CA GLY A 105 -14.39 -19.73 -17.09
C GLY A 105 -13.84 -19.41 -15.71
N GLY A 106 -14.46 -19.98 -14.67
CA GLY A 106 -14.14 -19.72 -13.27
C GLY A 106 -12.68 -20.05 -12.94
N THR A 107 -11.84 -19.03 -13.02
CA THR A 107 -10.57 -18.95 -12.31
C THR A 107 -10.83 -17.89 -11.24
N ALA A 108 -10.60 -18.21 -9.96
CA ALA A 108 -10.73 -17.23 -8.88
C ALA A 108 -10.05 -15.93 -9.31
N ALA A 109 -10.83 -14.86 -9.43
CA ALA A 109 -10.33 -13.63 -10.05
C ALA A 109 -9.17 -13.10 -9.21
N GLY A 110 -8.11 -12.61 -9.82
CA GLY A 110 -7.08 -11.90 -9.06
C GLY A 110 -7.59 -10.55 -8.55
N PRO A 111 -6.78 -9.79 -7.80
CA PRO A 111 -6.98 -8.36 -7.72
C PRO A 111 -7.07 -7.74 -9.13
N ALA A 112 -7.69 -6.57 -9.25
CA ALA A 112 -7.65 -5.85 -10.52
C ALA A 112 -6.25 -5.32 -10.80
N GLN A 113 -5.91 -5.23 -12.10
CA GLN A 113 -4.69 -4.60 -12.57
C GLN A 113 -4.70 -3.09 -12.29
N PRO A 114 -3.50 -2.49 -12.12
CA PRO A 114 -3.35 -1.03 -12.08
C PRO A 114 -3.81 -0.39 -13.40
N ALA A 115 -4.14 0.90 -13.35
CA ALA A 115 -4.51 1.66 -14.54
C ALA A 115 -3.42 1.65 -15.62
N THR A 116 -2.14 1.65 -15.22
CA THR A 116 -1.00 1.61 -16.14
C THR A 116 0.11 0.67 -15.66
N GLY A 117 0.96 0.22 -16.58
CA GLY A 117 2.16 -0.55 -16.23
C GLY A 117 3.18 0.24 -15.41
N GLY A 118 3.16 1.58 -15.45
CA GLY A 118 4.08 2.44 -14.70
C GLY A 118 3.92 2.40 -13.18
N GLN A 119 2.85 1.78 -12.69
CA GLN A 119 2.60 1.54 -11.27
C GLN A 119 3.29 0.27 -10.74
N LEU A 120 3.86 -0.56 -11.62
CA LEU A 120 4.63 -1.75 -11.26
C LEU A 120 6.10 -1.50 -11.57
N LEU A 121 6.86 -1.10 -10.55
CA LEU A 121 8.23 -0.62 -10.71
C LEU A 121 9.27 -1.72 -10.49
N ASP A 122 10.53 -1.43 -10.82
CA ASP A 122 11.69 -2.25 -10.47
C ASP A 122 11.65 -3.71 -10.99
N GLY A 123 10.95 -3.93 -12.11
CA GLY A 123 10.78 -5.25 -12.74
C GLY A 123 9.72 -6.12 -12.05
N ILE A 124 8.95 -5.58 -11.11
CA ILE A 124 7.87 -6.31 -10.44
C ILE A 124 6.75 -6.56 -11.44
N THR A 125 6.36 -7.82 -11.59
CA THR A 125 5.26 -8.19 -12.50
C THR A 125 3.92 -8.13 -11.80
N PHE A 126 2.84 -7.97 -12.57
CA PHE A 126 1.48 -8.03 -12.01
C PHE A 126 1.22 -9.38 -11.34
N ALA A 127 1.67 -10.49 -11.94
CA ALA A 127 1.50 -11.82 -11.36
C ALA A 127 2.18 -11.95 -9.99
N GLN A 128 3.41 -11.43 -9.86
CA GLN A 128 4.13 -11.40 -8.59
C GLN A 128 3.41 -10.52 -7.54
N ALA A 129 2.95 -9.33 -7.93
CA ALA A 129 2.24 -8.44 -7.03
C ALA A 129 0.88 -9.02 -6.58
N ALA A 130 0.14 -9.63 -7.51
CA ALA A 130 -1.16 -10.26 -7.24
C ALA A 130 -1.04 -11.47 -6.33
N ASP A 131 -0.05 -12.35 -6.58
CA ASP A 131 0.24 -13.50 -5.71
C ASP A 131 0.70 -13.04 -4.32
N GLY A 132 1.57 -12.04 -4.25
CA GLY A 132 2.01 -11.42 -3.00
C GLY A 132 0.84 -10.85 -2.19
N LEU A 133 -0.05 -10.08 -2.82
CA LEU A 133 -1.24 -9.52 -2.17
C LEU A 133 -2.16 -10.63 -1.63
N LYS A 134 -2.43 -11.66 -2.45
CA LYS A 134 -3.27 -12.79 -2.03
C LYS A 134 -2.70 -13.51 -0.81
N LYS A 135 -1.41 -13.84 -0.83
CA LYS A 135 -0.73 -14.49 0.30
C LYS A 135 -0.71 -13.61 1.56
N CYS A 136 -0.51 -12.31 1.38
CA CYS A 136 -0.48 -11.34 2.46
C CYS A 136 -1.84 -11.19 3.15
N LEU A 137 -2.93 -11.03 2.39
CA LEU A 137 -4.28 -10.97 2.94
C LEU A 137 -4.66 -12.27 3.67
N ALA A 138 -4.28 -13.43 3.11
CA ALA A 138 -4.52 -14.71 3.75
C ALA A 138 -3.71 -14.93 5.04
N ALA A 139 -2.49 -14.38 5.12
CA ALA A 139 -1.60 -14.55 6.28
C ALA A 139 -1.88 -13.56 7.41
N GLU A 140 -2.25 -12.32 7.06
CA GLU A 140 -2.37 -11.21 8.01
C GLU A 140 -3.82 -10.77 8.25
N GLY A 141 -4.75 -11.12 7.37
CA GLY A 141 -6.18 -10.91 7.56
C GLY A 141 -6.75 -11.77 8.68
N GLY A 142 -7.65 -11.19 9.46
CA GLY A 142 -8.45 -11.92 10.44
C GLY A 142 -9.52 -12.81 9.78
N PRO A 143 -10.18 -13.67 10.56
CA PRO A 143 -11.31 -14.45 10.07
C PRO A 143 -12.39 -13.57 9.41
N PRO A 144 -13.10 -14.07 8.38
CA PRO A 144 -14.19 -13.33 7.76
C PRO A 144 -15.21 -12.81 8.78
N GLY A 145 -15.59 -11.54 8.66
CA GLY A 145 -16.52 -10.85 9.58
C GLY A 145 -15.90 -10.41 10.92
N SER A 146 -14.61 -10.65 11.15
CA SER A 146 -13.90 -10.09 12.31
C SER A 146 -13.50 -8.64 12.09
N ALA A 147 -13.16 -7.92 13.17
CA ALA A 147 -12.61 -6.57 13.07
C ALA A 147 -11.29 -6.49 12.29
N ALA A 148 -10.59 -7.62 12.13
CA ALA A 148 -9.36 -7.72 11.35
C ALA A 148 -9.60 -8.26 9.93
N ASP A 149 -10.85 -8.43 9.50
CA ASP A 149 -11.18 -8.92 8.17
C ASP A 149 -10.78 -7.89 7.09
N LEU A 150 -9.73 -8.25 6.35
CA LEU A 150 -9.25 -7.47 5.21
C LEU A 150 -9.87 -7.93 3.89
N GLY A 151 -10.68 -8.99 3.90
CA GLY A 151 -11.31 -9.55 2.71
C GLY A 151 -10.34 -10.19 1.73
N GLU A 152 -10.90 -10.62 0.60
CA GLU A 152 -10.18 -11.34 -0.44
C GLU A 152 -9.49 -10.40 -1.45
N ALA A 153 -8.39 -10.87 -2.05
CA ALA A 153 -7.62 -10.10 -3.04
C ALA A 153 -8.47 -9.62 -4.24
N GLU A 154 -9.51 -10.36 -4.59
CA GLU A 154 -10.51 -10.04 -5.62
C GLU A 154 -11.19 -8.69 -5.42
N ASN A 155 -11.34 -8.27 -4.16
CA ASN A 155 -11.97 -7.01 -3.79
C ASN A 155 -11.04 -5.82 -3.97
N TYR A 156 -9.76 -6.06 -4.26
CA TYR A 156 -8.74 -5.04 -4.37
C TYR A 156 -8.34 -4.76 -5.81
N ARG A 157 -7.81 -3.56 -6.03
CA ARG A 157 -7.01 -3.16 -7.19
C ARG A 157 -5.60 -2.84 -6.71
N ILE A 158 -4.58 -3.38 -7.35
CA ILE A 158 -3.19 -2.97 -7.10
C ILE A 158 -2.99 -1.60 -7.75
N ILE A 159 -2.48 -0.62 -6.99
CA ILE A 159 -2.21 0.74 -7.48
C ILE A 159 -0.73 1.12 -7.42
N LEU A 160 0.10 0.36 -6.71
CA LEU A 160 1.54 0.56 -6.66
C LEU A 160 2.24 -0.74 -6.27
N ALA A 161 3.35 -1.05 -6.93
CA ALA A 161 4.30 -2.07 -6.47
C ALA A 161 5.74 -1.55 -6.65
N ILE A 162 6.50 -1.53 -5.55
CA ILE A 162 7.87 -0.99 -5.50
C ILE A 162 8.78 -1.93 -4.71
N ARG A 163 10.10 -1.85 -4.94
CA ARG A 163 11.05 -2.47 -4.00
C ARG A 163 10.97 -1.81 -2.63
N SER A 164 11.01 -2.63 -1.58
CA SER A 164 11.17 -2.18 -0.20
C SER A 164 12.61 -2.39 0.26
N THR A 165 13.15 -1.40 0.95
CA THR A 165 14.48 -1.50 1.58
C THR A 165 14.29 -1.87 3.04
N GLY A 166 14.91 -2.96 3.48
CA GLY A 166 14.79 -3.42 4.86
C GLY A 166 15.47 -2.45 5.82
N ASP A 167 14.86 -2.23 6.98
CA ASP A 167 15.33 -1.27 7.98
C ASP A 167 15.58 -1.95 9.34
N SER A 168 15.92 -1.18 10.38
CA SER A 168 16.21 -1.73 11.72
C SER A 168 14.98 -2.36 12.39
N ASN A 169 13.77 -2.03 11.95
CA ASN A 169 12.52 -2.58 12.49
C ASN A 169 12.00 -3.78 11.67
N SER A 170 12.24 -3.78 10.36
CA SER A 170 11.84 -4.82 9.40
C SER A 170 13.03 -5.18 8.49
N PRO A 171 14.04 -5.92 9.00
CA PRO A 171 15.25 -6.22 8.25
C PRO A 171 14.99 -7.12 7.05
N GLY A 172 15.82 -6.97 6.02
CA GLY A 172 15.71 -7.68 4.74
C GLY A 172 14.87 -6.89 3.71
N ASP A 173 15.39 -6.83 2.49
CA ASP A 173 14.74 -6.16 1.37
C ASP A 173 13.57 -7.01 0.84
N GLY A 174 12.69 -6.39 0.07
CA GLY A 174 11.53 -7.07 -0.50
C GLY A 174 10.78 -6.21 -1.50
N ILE A 175 9.46 -6.39 -1.52
CA ILE A 175 8.55 -5.53 -2.27
C ILE A 175 7.43 -5.04 -1.36
N TYR A 176 7.00 -3.81 -1.59
CA TYR A 176 5.70 -3.32 -1.14
C TYR A 176 4.69 -3.47 -2.27
N VAL A 177 3.54 -4.05 -1.96
CA VAL A 177 2.38 -4.09 -2.87
C VAL A 177 1.25 -3.31 -2.22
N THR A 178 0.90 -2.17 -2.81
CA THR A 178 -0.19 -1.31 -2.36
C THR A 178 -1.43 -1.56 -3.18
N ALA A 179 -2.55 -1.79 -2.50
CA ALA A 179 -3.82 -2.07 -3.13
C ALA A 179 -4.97 -1.34 -2.42
N VAL A 180 -5.99 -0.97 -3.20
CA VAL A 180 -7.16 -0.23 -2.71
C VAL A 180 -8.41 -1.05 -2.92
N GLU A 181 -9.33 -0.99 -1.97
CA GLU A 181 -10.57 -1.74 -2.06
C GLU A 181 -11.52 -1.10 -3.08
N LYS A 182 -12.12 -1.91 -3.94
CA LYS A 182 -13.02 -1.44 -5.01
C LYS A 182 -14.35 -0.93 -4.48
N ARG A 183 -14.82 -1.48 -3.36
CA ARG A 183 -16.19 -1.29 -2.84
C ARG A 183 -16.26 -0.36 -1.61
N SER A 184 -15.16 -0.21 -0.89
CA SER A 184 -15.07 0.69 0.26
C SER A 184 -14.20 1.88 -0.12
N ALA A 185 -14.80 3.06 -0.25
CA ALA A 185 -14.05 4.27 -0.56
C ALA A 185 -13.00 4.51 0.53
N GLY A 186 -11.78 4.80 0.12
CA GLY A 186 -10.69 5.14 1.03
C GLY A 186 -9.98 3.96 1.71
N ARG A 187 -10.48 2.71 1.66
CA ARG A 187 -9.76 1.57 2.26
C ARG A 187 -8.58 1.14 1.39
N TRP A 188 -7.41 1.02 2.01
CA TRP A 188 -6.18 0.60 1.36
C TRP A 188 -5.40 -0.41 2.22
N VAL A 189 -4.53 -1.17 1.56
CA VAL A 189 -3.54 -2.06 2.19
C VAL A 189 -2.17 -1.88 1.53
N VAL A 190 -1.12 -2.04 2.31
CA VAL A 190 0.27 -2.16 1.84
C VAL A 190 0.84 -3.46 2.41
N CYS A 191 1.10 -4.40 1.52
CA CYS A 191 1.67 -5.70 1.83
C CYS A 191 3.19 -5.69 1.70
N SER A 192 3.87 -6.16 2.73
CA SER A 192 5.32 -6.38 2.73
C SER A 192 5.64 -7.81 2.34
N ILE A 193 6.26 -8.03 1.20
CA ILE A 193 6.62 -9.37 0.70
C ILE A 193 8.13 -9.52 0.64
N LYS A 194 8.68 -10.56 1.27
CA LYS A 194 10.11 -10.90 1.29
C LYS A 194 10.28 -12.32 0.78
N ASP A 195 11.13 -12.51 -0.23
CA ASP A 195 11.35 -13.81 -0.88
C ASP A 195 10.04 -14.53 -1.30
N GLY A 196 9.04 -13.75 -1.73
CA GLY A 196 7.72 -14.27 -2.13
C GLY A 196 6.79 -14.68 -0.97
N VAL A 197 7.18 -14.37 0.27
CA VAL A 197 6.43 -14.65 1.50
C VAL A 197 5.94 -13.35 2.13
N ALA A 198 4.69 -13.35 2.60
CA ALA A 198 4.15 -12.23 3.36
C ALA A 198 4.92 -12.05 4.68
N SER A 199 5.35 -10.83 4.95
CA SER A 199 6.16 -10.47 6.12
C SER A 199 5.52 -9.39 7.00
N GLY A 200 4.40 -8.83 6.54
CA GLY A 200 3.58 -7.87 7.27
C GLY A 200 2.59 -7.17 6.36
N ILE A 201 1.59 -6.55 6.97
CA ILE A 201 0.60 -5.71 6.30
C ILE A 201 0.39 -4.43 7.10
N SER A 202 0.14 -3.33 6.39
CA SER A 202 -0.51 -2.15 6.94
C SER A 202 -1.82 -1.95 6.20
N ALA A 203 -2.85 -1.54 6.92
CA ALA A 203 -4.15 -1.24 6.35
C ALA A 203 -4.64 0.07 6.95
N GLY A 204 -5.38 0.83 6.15
CA GLY A 204 -5.92 2.11 6.56
C GLY A 204 -7.16 2.48 5.78
N THR A 205 -7.78 3.56 6.21
CA THR A 205 -8.89 4.21 5.52
C THR A 205 -8.61 5.70 5.44
N ILE A 206 -8.75 6.27 4.24
CA ILE A 206 -8.75 7.71 4.05
C ILE A 206 -10.19 8.18 4.11
N ASP A 207 -10.52 9.01 5.10
CA ASP A 207 -11.85 9.63 5.20
C ASP A 207 -11.89 10.89 4.33
N THR A 208 -12.51 10.77 3.15
CA THR A 208 -12.73 11.90 2.24
C THR A 208 -13.99 12.70 2.57
N GLY A 209 -14.76 12.29 3.59
CA GLY A 209 -16.03 12.89 3.97
C GLY A 209 -15.91 13.99 5.04
N VAL A 210 -14.71 14.25 5.55
CA VAL A 210 -14.50 15.29 6.57
C VAL A 210 -14.68 16.68 5.94
N PRO A 211 -15.57 17.54 6.47
CA PRO A 211 -15.76 18.89 5.94
C PRO A 211 -14.44 19.69 5.95
N GLY A 212 -14.12 20.33 4.82
CA GLY A 212 -12.89 21.09 4.66
C GLY A 212 -11.70 20.27 4.14
N THR A 213 -11.88 18.98 3.89
CA THR A 213 -10.91 18.16 3.17
C THR A 213 -10.82 18.65 1.73
N GLY A 214 -9.62 19.03 1.30
CA GLY A 214 -9.38 19.52 -0.05
C GLY A 214 -9.56 18.43 -1.12
N PRO A 215 -9.49 18.79 -2.42
CA PRO A 215 -9.74 17.86 -3.52
C PRO A 215 -8.65 16.79 -3.69
N VAL A 216 -7.57 16.88 -2.92
CA VAL A 216 -6.52 15.85 -2.79
C VAL A 216 -6.35 15.56 -1.31
N VAL A 217 -6.32 14.27 -0.95
CA VAL A 217 -6.10 13.81 0.42
C VAL A 217 -4.94 12.86 0.41
N VAL A 218 -3.88 13.24 1.11
CA VAL A 218 -2.70 12.39 1.26
C VAL A 218 -2.96 11.33 2.33
N ASP A 219 -2.51 10.10 2.08
CA ASP A 219 -2.51 9.07 3.11
C ASP A 219 -1.47 9.35 4.21
N SER A 220 -1.93 9.84 5.36
CA SER A 220 -1.06 10.08 6.52
C SER A 220 -0.53 8.78 7.13
N ASN A 221 -1.21 7.66 6.91
CA ASN A 221 -0.82 6.35 7.46
C ASN A 221 0.13 5.57 6.52
N GLY A 222 0.49 6.16 5.37
CA GLY A 222 1.33 5.57 4.34
C GLY A 222 2.84 5.77 4.56
N GLU A 223 3.27 6.24 5.73
CA GLU A 223 4.66 6.63 6.02
C GLU A 223 5.70 5.57 5.64
N GLN A 224 5.39 4.28 5.85
CA GLN A 224 6.31 3.20 5.50
C GLN A 224 6.71 3.16 4.01
N LEU A 225 5.94 3.80 3.12
CA LEU A 225 6.27 3.91 1.71
C LEU A 225 7.33 4.98 1.44
N TYR A 226 7.45 6.01 2.28
CA TYR A 226 8.36 7.14 2.04
C TYR A 226 9.36 7.41 3.17
N GLN A 227 9.32 6.67 4.27
CA GLN A 227 10.20 6.80 5.43
C GLN A 227 10.74 5.44 5.87
N GLN A 228 12.04 5.38 6.20
CA GLN A 228 12.60 4.25 6.95
C GLN A 228 12.38 4.43 8.46
N SER A 229 12.43 3.34 9.23
CA SER A 229 12.20 3.35 10.67
C SER A 229 12.82 4.54 11.40
N PHE A 230 12.10 5.05 12.40
CA PHE A 230 12.61 6.01 13.39
C PHE A 230 13.97 5.61 13.98
N MET A 231 14.23 4.31 14.12
CA MET A 231 15.49 3.77 14.64
C MET A 231 16.70 4.01 13.71
N ASP A 232 16.44 4.32 12.46
CA ASP A 232 17.43 4.59 11.42
C ASP A 232 17.61 6.09 11.17
N LYS A 233 17.11 6.96 12.06
CA LYS A 233 17.36 8.40 11.97
C LYS A 233 18.86 8.70 11.84
N GLY A 234 19.22 9.32 10.72
CA GLY A 234 20.60 9.69 10.37
C GLY A 234 21.38 8.58 9.65
N ARG A 235 20.75 7.44 9.38
CA ARG A 235 21.37 6.22 8.83
C ARG A 235 20.46 5.49 7.85
N TRP A 236 19.65 6.23 7.10
CA TRP A 236 18.84 5.63 6.03
C TRP A 236 19.73 4.87 5.06
N LYS A 237 19.30 3.68 4.65
CA LYS A 237 19.92 2.95 3.55
C LYS A 237 19.56 3.62 2.24
N LEU A 238 20.57 4.01 1.47
CA LEU A 238 20.43 4.73 0.21
C LEU A 238 21.10 3.95 -0.93
N PRO A 239 20.60 4.04 -2.18
CA PRO A 239 19.40 4.78 -2.56
C PRO A 239 18.11 4.17 -1.98
N PHE A 240 17.15 5.02 -1.62
CA PHE A 240 15.88 4.60 -1.03
C PHE A 240 14.75 4.76 -2.05
N ARG A 241 14.12 3.64 -2.43
CA ARG A 241 12.90 3.63 -3.23
C ARG A 241 11.73 4.06 -2.35
N TRP A 242 11.08 5.16 -2.72
CA TRP A 242 9.92 5.67 -2.00
C TRP A 242 8.65 5.57 -2.85
N GLY A 243 7.50 5.53 -2.19
CA GLY A 243 6.17 5.58 -2.76
C GLY A 243 5.26 6.50 -1.95
N MET A 244 4.16 6.92 -2.57
CA MET A 244 3.13 7.70 -1.91
C MET A 244 1.79 7.45 -2.59
N ILE A 245 0.74 7.40 -1.78
CA ILE A 245 -0.63 7.26 -2.24
C ILE A 245 -1.54 8.27 -1.54
N GLY A 246 -2.71 8.47 -2.13
CA GLY A 246 -3.79 9.23 -1.53
C GLY A 246 -4.99 9.25 -2.47
N THR A 247 -6.05 9.94 -2.08
CA THR A 247 -7.27 10.07 -2.90
C THR A 247 -7.32 11.40 -3.61
N VAL A 248 -8.02 11.43 -4.74
CA VAL A 248 -8.31 12.63 -5.51
C VAL A 248 -9.79 12.68 -5.87
N GLU A 249 -10.36 13.88 -5.84
CA GLU A 249 -11.65 14.14 -6.48
C GLU A 249 -11.53 14.12 -8.00
N ALA A 250 -12.65 13.89 -8.69
CA ALA A 250 -12.72 13.91 -10.15
C ALA A 250 -12.36 15.28 -10.76
N SER A 251 -12.39 16.36 -9.97
CA SER A 251 -12.00 17.71 -10.38
C SER A 251 -10.48 17.86 -10.58
N VAL A 252 -9.67 16.98 -9.99
CA VAL A 252 -8.21 16.97 -10.09
C VAL A 252 -7.77 16.23 -11.35
N ALA A 253 -7.04 16.92 -12.22
CA ALA A 253 -6.53 16.35 -13.47
C ALA A 253 -5.06 15.93 -13.37
N LYS A 254 -4.30 16.46 -12.40
CA LYS A 254 -2.88 16.14 -12.23
C LYS A 254 -2.46 16.27 -10.77
N VAL A 255 -1.68 15.32 -10.30
CA VAL A 255 -0.95 15.41 -9.04
C VAL A 255 0.55 15.31 -9.32
N THR A 256 1.35 16.16 -8.69
CA THR A 256 2.82 16.09 -8.74
C THR A 256 3.37 15.98 -7.34
N VAL A 257 4.41 15.18 -7.17
CA VAL A 257 5.07 14.98 -5.88
C VAL A 257 6.57 15.18 -6.03
N SER A 258 7.13 16.08 -5.23
CA SER A 258 8.58 16.25 -5.10
C SER A 258 9.05 15.74 -3.75
N TYR A 259 10.21 15.11 -3.70
CA TYR A 259 10.74 14.55 -2.45
C TYR A 259 12.26 14.63 -2.42
N GLY A 260 12.80 15.23 -1.34
CA GLY A 260 14.22 15.56 -1.24
C GLY A 260 14.67 16.56 -2.30
N ASP A 261 15.79 16.27 -2.94
CA ASP A 261 16.34 16.99 -4.09
C ASP A 261 15.73 16.53 -5.43
N GLY A 262 14.86 15.52 -5.40
CA GLY A 262 14.14 15.05 -6.58
C GLY A 262 13.16 16.10 -7.08
N GLY A 263 13.24 16.41 -8.38
CA GLY A 263 12.23 17.23 -9.06
C GLY A 263 10.84 16.59 -9.00
N PRO A 264 9.77 17.36 -9.33
CA PRO A 264 8.41 16.85 -9.27
C PRO A 264 8.19 15.65 -10.19
N VAL A 265 7.60 14.59 -9.64
CA VAL A 265 7.15 13.39 -10.37
C VAL A 265 5.63 13.45 -10.50
N THR A 266 5.12 13.26 -11.71
CA THR A 266 3.67 13.18 -11.94
C THR A 266 3.13 11.84 -11.42
N ALA A 267 2.15 11.90 -10.53
CA ALA A 267 1.47 10.72 -10.03
C ALA A 267 0.54 10.13 -11.11
N THR A 268 0.35 8.81 -11.07
CA THR A 268 -0.70 8.16 -11.84
C THR A 268 -2.02 8.30 -11.10
N LEU A 269 -3.08 8.72 -11.79
CA LEU A 269 -4.44 8.75 -11.25
C LEU A 269 -5.16 7.45 -11.61
N ASP A 270 -5.65 6.73 -10.60
CA ASP A 270 -6.22 5.39 -10.73
C ASP A 270 -7.49 5.28 -9.87
N HIS A 271 -8.67 5.43 -10.49
CA HIS A 271 -9.99 5.26 -9.85
C HIS A 271 -10.18 6.07 -8.54
N GLY A 272 -9.91 7.38 -8.59
CA GLY A 272 -10.04 8.25 -7.42
C GLY A 272 -8.86 8.19 -6.44
N TRP A 273 -7.80 7.47 -6.81
CA TRP A 273 -6.52 7.47 -6.12
C TRP A 273 -5.44 8.13 -6.96
N PHE A 274 -4.42 8.69 -6.29
CA PHE A 274 -3.13 8.92 -6.91
C PHE A 274 -2.11 7.94 -6.33
N ALA A 275 -1.18 7.50 -7.16
CA ALA A 275 -0.01 6.73 -6.74
C ALA A 275 1.23 7.26 -7.46
N VAL A 276 2.32 7.42 -6.71
CA VAL A 276 3.60 7.87 -7.24
C VAL A 276 4.73 7.15 -6.53
N ALA A 277 5.85 7.02 -7.21
CA ALA A 277 7.09 6.51 -6.65
C ALA A 277 8.29 7.25 -7.24
N GLY A 278 9.38 7.24 -6.48
CA GLY A 278 10.64 7.83 -6.89
C GLY A 278 11.81 7.20 -6.15
N GLN A 279 12.97 7.84 -6.22
CA GLN A 279 14.15 7.41 -5.50
C GLN A 279 14.78 8.60 -4.79
N LEU A 280 15.18 8.39 -3.54
CA LEU A 280 16.00 9.32 -2.78
C LEU A 280 17.44 8.82 -2.77
N ASN A 281 18.39 9.73 -2.95
CA ASN A 281 19.83 9.44 -2.81
C ASN A 281 20.42 10.13 -1.57
N GLN A 282 19.57 10.73 -0.74
CA GLN A 282 19.92 11.36 0.53
C GLN A 282 18.82 11.09 1.54
N GLN A 283 19.17 11.20 2.81
CA GLN A 283 18.17 11.24 3.86
C GLN A 283 17.55 12.64 3.92
N VAL A 284 16.25 12.69 4.18
CA VAL A 284 15.48 13.92 4.26
C VAL A 284 14.77 14.02 5.60
N THR A 285 14.42 15.24 5.99
CA THR A 285 13.66 15.54 7.23
C THR A 285 12.28 16.11 6.95
N LEU A 286 11.94 16.29 5.68
CA LEU A 286 10.64 16.75 5.21
C LEU A 286 9.93 15.60 4.53
N ALA A 287 8.62 15.51 4.68
CA ALA A 287 7.78 14.55 3.96
C ALA A 287 7.63 14.97 2.48
N PRO A 288 7.14 14.07 1.59
CA PRO A 288 6.95 14.40 0.18
C PRO A 288 6.01 15.60 -0.02
N HIS A 289 6.42 16.56 -0.84
CA HIS A 289 5.62 17.73 -1.16
C HIS A 289 4.67 17.43 -2.31
N VAL A 290 3.36 17.50 -2.04
CA VAL A 290 2.28 17.15 -2.96
C VAL A 290 1.56 18.39 -3.46
N LYS A 291 1.35 18.46 -4.77
CA LYS A 291 0.52 19.48 -5.43
C LYS A 291 -0.53 18.85 -6.32
N GLY A 292 -1.76 19.33 -6.23
CA GLY A 292 -2.88 18.95 -7.08
C GLY A 292 -3.31 20.08 -8.01
N TYR A 293 -3.65 19.75 -9.24
CA TYR A 293 -4.07 20.70 -10.27
C TYR A 293 -5.38 20.25 -10.92
N ASP A 294 -6.26 21.20 -11.21
CA ASP A 294 -7.49 20.94 -11.96
C ASP A 294 -7.25 20.82 -13.48
N GLY A 295 -8.32 20.57 -14.23
CA GLY A 295 -8.27 20.43 -15.70
C GLY A 295 -7.81 21.69 -16.46
N SER A 296 -7.81 22.86 -15.82
CA SER A 296 -7.25 24.11 -16.38
C SER A 296 -5.77 24.30 -16.07
N GLY A 297 -5.19 23.43 -15.23
CA GLY A 297 -3.83 23.55 -14.72
C GLY A 297 -3.70 24.48 -13.52
N LYS A 298 -4.81 24.94 -12.93
CA LYS A 298 -4.80 25.75 -11.71
C LYS A 298 -4.48 24.85 -10.51
N LEU A 299 -3.61 25.35 -9.62
CA LEU A 299 -3.30 24.69 -8.35
C LEU A 299 -4.54 24.69 -7.45
N VAL A 300 -4.98 23.50 -7.04
CA VAL A 300 -6.16 23.29 -6.17
C VAL A 300 -5.81 22.61 -4.85
N TYR A 301 -4.59 22.08 -4.73
CA TYR A 301 -4.06 21.54 -3.49
C TYR A 301 -2.55 21.76 -3.41
N ASP A 302 -2.07 22.11 -2.22
CA ASP A 302 -0.65 22.17 -1.89
C ASP A 302 -0.48 21.69 -0.44
N SER A 303 0.28 20.62 -0.25
CA SER A 303 0.51 20.04 1.08
C SER A 303 1.25 20.98 2.05
N ASP A 304 1.94 22.01 1.56
CA ASP A 304 2.52 23.07 2.42
C ASP A 304 1.46 24.05 2.97
N GLN A 305 0.24 24.00 2.42
CA GLN A 305 -0.90 24.80 2.90
C GLN A 305 -1.90 23.94 3.68
N ASP A 306 -1.76 22.62 3.64
CA ASP A 306 -2.56 21.67 4.38
C ASP A 306 -2.09 21.63 5.85
N GLY A 307 -2.95 22.07 6.77
CA GLY A 307 -2.69 22.07 8.21
C GLY A 307 -2.79 20.68 8.85
N THR A 308 -3.38 19.71 8.14
CA THR A 308 -3.50 18.32 8.60
C THR A 308 -2.36 17.44 8.11
N TYR A 309 -1.59 17.91 7.13
CA TYR A 309 -0.46 17.18 6.58
C TYR A 309 0.80 17.29 7.45
N GLN A 310 1.35 16.15 7.83
CA GLN A 310 2.60 16.09 8.57
C GLN A 310 3.80 16.32 7.65
N ARG A 311 4.35 17.53 7.70
CA ARG A 311 5.42 17.97 6.79
C ARG A 311 6.82 17.54 7.22
N THR A 312 6.99 17.14 8.48
CA THR A 312 8.30 16.80 9.03
C THR A 312 8.37 15.32 9.34
N LEU A 313 9.50 14.73 8.98
CA LEU A 313 9.84 13.36 9.33
C LEU A 313 10.62 13.36 10.65
N PRO A 314 10.51 12.28 11.44
CA PRO A 314 11.15 12.18 12.73
C PRO A 314 12.68 12.27 12.75
#